data_AF-A0A1I2QUC1-F1
#
_entry.id   AF-A0A1I2QUC1-F1
#
_cell.length_a   1.000
_cell.length_b   1.000
_cell.length_c   1.000
_cell.angle_alpha   90.00
_cell.angle_beta   90.00
_cell.angle_gamma   90.00
#
_symmetry.space_group_name_H-M   'P 1'
#
loop_
_entity.id
_entity.type
_entity.pdbx_description
1 polymer ?
#
loop_
_entity_poly.entity_id
_entity_poly.type
_entity_poly.pdbx_seq_one_letter_code
_entity_poly.pdbx_strand_id
1 'polypeptide(L)'
;MDSDTSYWFVGALWGGNGDQTQRFISQGIWENGYDDKHLDLVKAIKPGDKIAIKAAFTQKNDLPFQSKGSTASVMAIKARGTVTSNEGDGRLIHVDWEPLTPEKRGKTRGNLKA
;
A
#
# COMPACT_ATOMS: atom_id res chain seq x y z
N MET A 1 26.13 11.02 9.66
CA MET A 1 24.88 10.76 10.40
C MET A 1 23.76 10.94 9.40
N ASP A 2 23.54 9.93 8.56
CA ASP A 2 22.45 9.97 7.59
C ASP A 2 21.28 9.20 8.18
N SER A 3 20.14 9.86 8.36
CA SER A 3 18.80 9.26 8.20
C SER A 3 17.72 10.19 8.77
N ASP A 4 17.30 11.17 7.96
CA ASP A 4 15.94 11.72 8.08
C ASP A 4 15.04 11.06 7.01
N THR A 5 15.20 9.75 6.83
CA THR A 5 14.39 8.98 5.88
C THR A 5 13.02 8.73 6.49
N SER A 6 12.00 9.36 5.93
CA SER A 6 10.62 9.16 6.35
C SER A 6 9.99 7.95 5.67
N TYR A 7 8.97 7.39 6.31
CA TYR A 7 8.23 6.23 5.83
C TYR A 7 6.76 6.57 5.66
N TRP A 8 6.22 6.33 4.47
CA TRP A 8 4.89 6.76 4.07
C TRP A 8 4.01 5.57 3.69
N PHE A 9 2.78 5.53 4.22
CA PHE A 9 1.75 4.61 3.76
C PHE A 9 0.72 5.35 2.93
N VAL A 10 0.43 4.81 1.75
CA VAL A 10 -0.50 5.41 0.81
C VAL A 10 -1.54 4.42 0.32
N GLY A 11 -2.70 4.93 -0.10
CA GLY A 11 -3.74 4.16 -0.75
C GLY A 11 -3.60 4.20 -2.27
N ALA A 12 -4.23 3.23 -2.93
CA ALA A 12 -4.37 3.21 -4.39
C ALA A 12 -5.81 2.94 -4.84
N LEU A 13 -6.78 2.82 -3.92
CA LEU A 13 -8.17 2.62 -4.25
C LEU A 13 -8.87 3.96 -4.42
N TRP A 14 -9.34 4.23 -5.64
CA TRP A 14 -10.04 5.45 -6.00
C TRP A 14 -11.49 5.12 -6.36
N GLY A 15 -12.39 5.06 -5.39
CA GLY A 15 -13.85 4.95 -5.59
C GLY A 15 -14.29 4.29 -6.91
N GLY A 16 -14.97 5.06 -7.77
CA GLY A 16 -15.46 4.60 -9.07
C GLY A 16 -14.41 4.27 -10.13
N ASN A 17 -13.16 4.67 -9.93
CA ASN A 17 -12.03 4.37 -10.81
C ASN A 17 -11.24 3.12 -10.37
N GLY A 18 -11.66 2.48 -9.28
CA GLY A 18 -11.07 1.23 -8.80
C GLY A 18 -9.64 1.36 -8.30
N ASP A 19 -8.91 0.24 -8.32
CA ASP A 19 -7.58 0.13 -7.76
C ASP A 19 -6.48 0.51 -8.77
N GLN A 20 -5.74 1.57 -8.46
CA GLN A 20 -4.70 2.18 -9.29
C GLN A 20 -3.31 1.58 -9.10
N THR A 21 -3.15 0.55 -8.26
CA THR A 21 -1.82 -0.01 -7.91
C THR A 21 -1.03 -0.41 -9.14
N GLN A 22 -1.68 -1.05 -10.13
CA GLN A 22 -0.98 -1.49 -11.33
C GLN A 22 -0.51 -0.30 -12.18
N ARG A 23 -1.32 0.76 -12.29
CA ARG A 23 -0.94 2.01 -12.96
C ARG A 23 0.30 2.61 -12.30
N PHE A 24 0.24 2.80 -10.99
CA PHE A 24 1.32 3.35 -10.16
C PHE A 24 2.64 2.61 -10.34
N ILE A 25 2.61 1.28 -10.23
CA ILE A 25 3.79 0.43 -10.46
C ILE A 25 4.31 0.59 -11.89
N SER A 26 3.44 0.44 -12.89
CA SER A 26 3.87 0.44 -14.29
C SER A 26 4.45 1.77 -14.77
N GLN A 27 3.98 2.87 -14.19
CA GLN A 27 4.40 4.23 -14.55
C GLN A 27 5.50 4.78 -13.63
N GLY A 28 5.87 4.07 -12.57
CA GLY A 28 6.86 4.58 -11.61
C GLY A 28 6.37 5.81 -10.84
N ILE A 29 5.08 5.87 -10.51
CA ILE A 29 4.47 7.01 -9.80
C ILE A 29 3.60 6.56 -8.63
N TRP A 30 3.37 7.48 -7.70
CA TRP A 30 2.16 7.52 -6.88
C TRP A 30 1.43 8.83 -7.16
N GLU A 31 0.10 8.79 -7.18
CA GLU A 31 -0.70 10.00 -7.33
C GLU A 31 -1.72 10.08 -6.18
N ASN A 32 -1.78 11.24 -5.53
CA ASN A 32 -2.88 11.57 -4.64
C ASN A 32 -4.18 11.64 -5.45
N GLY A 33 -5.22 10.92 -5.03
CA GLY A 33 -6.51 10.96 -5.75
C GLY A 33 -7.39 12.18 -5.40
N TYR A 34 -6.99 13.00 -4.42
CA TYR A 34 -7.73 14.17 -3.97
C TYR A 34 -7.07 15.47 -4.44
N ASP A 35 -7.84 16.35 -5.05
CA ASP A 35 -7.32 17.65 -5.54
C ASP A 35 -7.21 18.68 -4.40
N ASP A 36 -7.86 18.42 -3.27
CA ASP A 36 -8.07 19.37 -2.17
C ASP A 36 -7.56 18.84 -0.82
N LYS A 37 -7.21 17.55 -0.71
CA LYS A 37 -6.84 16.90 0.56
C LYS A 37 -5.41 16.39 0.52
N HIS A 38 -4.78 16.43 1.69
CA HIS A 38 -3.45 15.89 1.95
C HIS A 38 -2.32 16.54 1.14
N LEU A 39 -2.58 17.65 0.44
CA LEU A 39 -1.60 18.33 -0.42
C LEU A 39 -0.30 18.64 0.32
N ASP A 40 -0.38 19.18 1.54
CA ASP A 40 0.80 19.54 2.32
C ASP A 40 1.59 18.31 2.81
N LEU A 41 0.89 17.21 3.13
CA LEU A 41 1.54 15.93 3.46
C LEU A 41 2.27 15.37 2.24
N VAL A 42 1.66 15.45 1.06
CA VAL A 42 2.28 15.00 -0.18
C VAL A 42 3.50 15.85 -0.53
N LYS A 43 3.42 17.17 -0.35
CA LYS A 43 4.57 18.09 -0.53
C LYS A 43 5.72 17.81 0.44
N ALA A 44 5.43 17.27 1.62
CA ALA A 44 6.45 16.94 2.61
C ALA A 44 7.25 15.67 2.29
N ILE A 45 6.80 14.85 1.33
CA ILE A 45 7.49 13.63 0.91
C ILE A 45 8.75 14.02 0.12
N LYS A 46 9.90 13.47 0.49
CA LYS A 46 11.20 13.83 -0.09
C LYS A 46 11.79 12.69 -0.92
N PRO A 47 12.61 12.98 -1.94
CA PRO A 47 13.47 11.98 -2.57
C PRO A 47 14.29 11.21 -1.53
N GLY A 48 14.35 9.89 -1.67
CA GLY A 48 15.00 8.98 -0.71
C GLY A 48 14.05 8.39 0.33
N ASP A 49 12.90 9.01 0.58
CA ASP A 49 11.88 8.46 1.48
C ASP A 49 11.36 7.10 1.00
N LYS A 50 10.88 6.29 1.96
CA LYS A 50 10.26 5.00 1.67
C LYS A 50 8.74 5.16 1.63
N ILE A 51 8.12 4.56 0.63
CA ILE A 51 6.67 4.64 0.42
C ILE A 51 6.10 3.24 0.18
N ALA A 52 4.92 2.96 0.72
CA ALA A 52 4.25 1.67 0.58
C ALA A 52 2.77 1.82 0.27
N ILE A 53 2.30 1.10 -0.76
CA ILE A 53 0.87 1.02 -1.09
C ILE A 53 0.23 0.01 -0.16
N LYS A 54 -0.69 0.46 0.69
CA LYS A 54 -1.50 -0.40 1.56
C LYS A 54 -2.93 -0.54 1.04
N ALA A 55 -3.53 -1.69 1.32
CA ALA A 55 -4.97 -1.91 1.23
C ALA A 55 -5.48 -2.39 2.59
N ALA A 56 -6.49 -1.71 3.12
CA ALA A 56 -7.19 -2.13 4.33
C ALA A 56 -8.55 -2.70 3.95
N PHE A 57 -8.88 -3.88 4.48
CA PHE A 57 -10.15 -4.56 4.21
C PHE A 57 -10.53 -5.42 5.41
N THR A 58 -11.73 -5.99 5.38
CA THR A 58 -12.20 -6.90 6.41
C THR A 58 -12.21 -8.34 5.90
N GLN A 59 -11.85 -9.29 6.75
CA GLN A 59 -11.79 -10.70 6.43
C GLN A 59 -12.44 -11.52 7.54
N LYS A 60 -13.26 -12.51 7.15
CA LYS A 60 -13.94 -13.42 8.08
C LYS A 60 -13.38 -14.84 8.02
N ASN A 61 -12.99 -15.30 6.83
CA ASN A 61 -12.49 -16.65 6.58
C ASN A 61 -10.98 -16.63 6.33
N ASP A 62 -10.29 -17.76 6.46
CA ASP A 62 -8.85 -17.91 6.19
C ASP A 62 -7.94 -16.96 7.00
N LEU A 63 -8.39 -16.59 8.19
CA LEU A 63 -7.55 -15.85 9.14
C LEU A 63 -6.51 -16.81 9.73
N PRO A 64 -5.28 -16.34 10.02
CA PRO A 64 -4.26 -17.15 10.68
C PRO A 64 -4.58 -17.43 12.17
N PHE A 65 -5.77 -17.03 12.63
CA PHE A 65 -6.27 -17.19 13.98
C PHE A 65 -7.79 -17.45 13.98
N GLN A 66 -8.31 -18.04 15.05
CA GLN A 66 -9.75 -18.32 15.19
C GLN A 66 -10.53 -17.06 15.55
N SER A 67 -11.41 -16.58 14.67
CA SER A 67 -12.26 -15.39 14.91
C SER A 67 -13.64 -15.70 15.51
N LYS A 68 -13.95 -16.98 15.78
CA LYS A 68 -15.27 -17.44 16.26
C LYS A 68 -16.44 -16.92 15.40
N GLY A 69 -16.22 -16.81 14.08
CA GLY A 69 -17.23 -16.32 13.13
C GLY A 69 -17.34 -14.80 13.04
N SER A 70 -16.52 -14.06 13.79
CA SER A 70 -16.43 -12.59 13.71
C SER A 70 -15.54 -12.15 12.56
N THR A 71 -15.78 -10.94 12.08
CA THR A 71 -14.97 -10.28 11.05
C THR A 71 -13.77 -9.59 11.70
N ALA A 72 -12.59 -9.72 11.09
CA ALA A 72 -11.37 -9.03 11.51
C ALA A 72 -10.91 -8.01 10.46
N SER A 73 -10.32 -6.90 10.92
CA SER A 73 -9.64 -5.94 10.04
C SER A 73 -8.27 -6.49 9.62
N VAL A 74 -7.96 -6.33 8.33
CA VAL A 74 -6.72 -6.78 7.71
C VAL A 74 -6.09 -5.62 6.95
N MET A 75 -4.77 -5.59 6.93
CA MET A 75 -3.98 -4.67 6.10
C MET A 75 -2.99 -5.48 5.26
N ALA A 76 -2.99 -5.26 3.95
CA ALA A 76 -2.03 -5.82 3.02
C ALA A 76 -1.13 -4.71 2.46
N ILE A 77 0.17 -4.97 2.35
CA ILE A 77 1.10 -4.13 1.59
C ILE A 77 1.22 -4.72 0.19
N LYS A 78 0.92 -3.91 -0.83
CA LYS A 78 0.86 -4.34 -2.24
C LYS A 78 2.16 -4.07 -2.99
N ALA A 79 2.84 -2.98 -2.64
CA ALA A 79 4.14 -2.60 -3.19
C ALA A 79 4.86 -1.71 -2.18
N ARG A 80 6.19 -1.75 -2.23
CA ARG A 80 7.08 -0.83 -1.52
C ARG A 80 7.93 -0.11 -2.54
N GLY A 81 8.42 1.08 -2.23
CA GLY A 81 9.25 1.82 -3.16
C GLY A 81 10.08 2.88 -2.48
N THR A 82 10.99 3.45 -3.27
CA THR A 82 11.81 4.60 -2.88
C THR A 82 11.40 5.79 -3.71
N VAL A 83 11.09 6.91 -3.06
CA VAL A 83 10.73 8.15 -3.75
C VAL A 83 11.96 8.66 -4.52
N THR A 84 11.79 8.92 -5.81
CA THR A 84 12.86 9.39 -6.69
C THR A 84 12.75 10.90 -6.96
N SER A 85 11.54 11.43 -7.07
CA SER A 85 11.30 12.88 -7.15
C SER A 85 9.89 13.26 -6.66
N ASN A 86 9.75 14.53 -6.25
CA ASN A 86 8.49 15.18 -5.91
C ASN A 86 8.59 16.64 -6.35
N GLU A 87 7.73 17.06 -7.28
CA GLU A 87 7.74 18.44 -7.80
C GLU A 87 7.10 19.44 -6.83
N GLY A 88 6.48 18.96 -5.75
CA GLY A 88 5.86 19.81 -4.75
C GLY A 88 4.47 20.33 -5.15
N ASP A 89 3.82 19.69 -6.12
CA ASP A 89 2.44 20.00 -6.54
C ASP A 89 1.38 19.50 -5.54
N GLY A 90 1.77 18.63 -4.60
CA GLY A 90 0.87 18.00 -3.62
C GLY A 90 0.08 16.81 -4.19
N ARG A 91 0.47 16.32 -5.37
CA ARG A 91 -0.25 15.33 -6.16
C ARG A 91 0.64 14.19 -6.61
N LEU A 92 1.60 14.46 -7.49
CA LEU A 92 2.36 13.43 -8.19
C LEU A 92 3.74 13.22 -7.56
N ILE A 93 4.07 11.97 -7.31
CA ILE A 93 5.36 11.55 -6.77
C ILE A 93 5.93 10.48 -7.68
N HIS A 94 7.20 10.60 -8.05
CA HIS A 94 7.90 9.53 -8.75
C HIS A 94 8.51 8.57 -7.75
N VAL A 95 8.35 7.28 -8.04
CA VAL A 95 8.72 6.20 -7.13
C VAL A 95 9.33 5.06 -7.93
N ASP A 96 10.49 4.60 -7.47
CA ASP A 96 11.04 3.31 -7.89
C ASP A 96 10.36 2.20 -7.10
N TRP A 97 9.46 1.47 -7.75
CA TRP A 97 8.59 0.49 -7.12
C TRP A 97 9.19 -0.92 -7.15
N GLU A 98 9.07 -1.60 -6.01
CA GLU A 98 9.26 -3.02 -5.83
C GLU A 98 7.89 -3.67 -5.54
N PRO A 99 7.25 -4.30 -6.54
CA PRO A 99 5.98 -4.99 -6.36
C PRO A 99 6.13 -6.14 -5.37
N LEU A 100 5.20 -6.24 -4.42
CA LEU A 100 5.14 -7.42 -3.57
C LEU A 100 4.23 -8.44 -4.25
N THR A 101 4.75 -9.65 -4.43
CA THR A 101 3.88 -10.76 -4.79
C THR A 101 2.95 -11.03 -3.60
N PRO A 102 1.65 -11.24 -3.83
CA PRO A 102 0.76 -11.64 -2.76
C PRO A 102 1.34 -12.89 -2.11
N GLU A 103 1.55 -12.87 -0.79
CA GLU A 103 1.95 -14.08 -0.09
C GLU A 103 0.96 -15.20 -0.41
N LYS A 104 1.48 -16.37 -0.78
CA LYS A 104 0.65 -17.57 -0.97
C LYS A 104 -0.05 -17.82 0.36
N ARG A 105 -1.32 -17.42 0.47
CA ARG A 105 -2.18 -17.72 1.63
C ARG A 105 -2.08 -19.22 1.88
N GLY A 106 -1.39 -19.60 2.95
CA GLY A 106 -1.15 -20.99 3.28
C GLY A 106 -2.51 -21.68 3.39
N LYS A 107 -2.75 -22.69 2.55
CA LYS A 107 -3.85 -23.62 2.79
C LYS A 107 -3.57 -24.26 4.14
N THR A 108 -4.35 -23.92 5.16
CA THR A 108 -4.34 -24.66 6.42
C THR A 108 -4.57 -26.12 6.06
N ARG A 109 -3.58 -26.98 6.32
CA ARG A 109 -3.69 -28.42 6.08
C ARG A 109 -4.96 -28.90 6.79
N GLY A 110 -5.91 -29.38 6.01
CA GLY A 110 -7.09 -30.05 6.54
C GLY A 110 -6.63 -31.17 7.47
N ASN A 111 -7.30 -31.28 8.62
CA ASN A 111 -7.05 -32.31 9.61
C ASN A 111 -6.91 -33.68 8.94
N LEU A 112 -5.76 -34.32 9.16
CA LEU A 112 -5.60 -35.75 8.97
C LEU A 112 -6.57 -36.42 9.96
N LYS A 113 -7.65 -37.02 9.48
CA LYS A 113 -8.40 -37.98 10.29
C LYS A 113 -7.64 -39.31 10.23
N ALA A 114 -7.23 -39.78 11.41
CA ALA A 114 -6.91 -41.18 11.64
C ALA A 114 -8.20 -42.02 11.60
#